data_AF-A0A392RL64-F1
#
_entry.id   AF-A0A392RL64-F1
#
_cell.length_a   1.000
_cell.length_b   1.000
_cell.length_c   1.000
_cell.angle_alpha   90.00
_cell.angle_beta   90.00
_cell.angle_gamma   90.00
#
_symmetry.space_group_name_H-M   'P 1'
#
loop_
_entity.id
_entity.type
_entity.pdbx_description
1 polymer ?
#
loop_
_entity_poly.entity_id
_entity_poly.type
_entity_poly.pdbx_seq_one_letter_code
_entity_poly.pdbx_strand_id
1 'polypeptide(L)'
;AKEKEEKWAKDRKTFTDEITHLRGQVVTHKDHLASSLKEKEEATSQRDALSGENAALEEMVEGLQVEVGARYDSGFQFALEQLKIVFPDLDESKLGELDALNKIVDGKLVPFTSDAA
;
A
#
# COMPACT_ATOMS: atom_id res chain seq x y z
N ALA A 1 -40.29 -22.64 -60.73
CA ALA A 1 -38.95 -23.28 -60.56
C ALA A 1 -37.86 -22.22 -60.43
N LYS A 2 -37.70 -21.33 -61.41
CA LYS A 2 -36.68 -20.27 -61.46
C LYS A 2 -36.58 -19.37 -60.21
N GLU A 3 -37.71 -18.94 -59.66
CA GLU A 3 -37.75 -18.10 -58.45
C GLU A 3 -37.22 -18.81 -57.19
N LYS A 4 -37.51 -20.11 -57.04
CA LYS A 4 -36.98 -20.90 -55.91
C LYS A 4 -35.47 -21.11 -56.01
N GLU A 5 -34.98 -21.29 -57.22
CA GLU A 5 -33.55 -21.43 -57.51
C GLU A 5 -32.78 -20.13 -57.24
N GLU A 6 -33.36 -18.99 -57.64
CA GLU A 6 -32.80 -17.68 -57.36
C GLU A 6 -32.75 -17.39 -55.85
N LYS A 7 -33.81 -17.73 -55.11
CA LYS A 7 -33.83 -17.61 -53.65
C LYS A 7 -32.73 -18.46 -53.00
N TRP A 8 -32.61 -19.73 -53.40
CA TRP A 8 -31.55 -20.62 -52.89
C TRP A 8 -30.15 -20.07 -53.17
N ALA A 9 -29.92 -19.51 -54.36
CA ALA A 9 -28.65 -18.91 -54.72
C ALA A 9 -28.31 -17.70 -53.83
N LYS A 10 -29.30 -16.86 -53.51
CA LYS A 10 -29.16 -15.72 -52.59
C LYS A 10 -28.83 -16.19 -51.17
N ASP A 11 -29.61 -17.12 -50.61
CA ASP A 11 -29.39 -17.64 -49.26
C ASP A 11 -28.00 -18.28 -49.12
N ARG A 12 -27.59 -19.09 -50.12
CA ARG A 12 -26.25 -19.70 -50.14
C ARG A 12 -25.13 -18.67 -50.14
N LYS A 13 -25.30 -17.56 -50.87
CA LYS A 13 -24.32 -16.48 -50.90
C LYS A 13 -24.22 -15.81 -49.52
N THR A 14 -25.36 -15.44 -48.93
CA THR A 14 -25.40 -14.83 -47.60
C THR A 14 -24.72 -15.70 -46.54
N PHE A 15 -25.00 -17.01 -46.53
CA PHE A 15 -24.34 -17.92 -45.59
C PHE A 15 -22.83 -18.03 -45.82
N THR A 16 -22.38 -17.99 -47.08
CA THR A 16 -20.94 -18.02 -47.39
C THR A 16 -20.23 -16.75 -46.90
N ASP A 17 -20.88 -15.60 -47.08
CA ASP A 17 -20.38 -14.30 -46.62
C ASP A 17 -20.32 -14.27 -45.07
N GLU A 18 -21.36 -14.75 -44.38
CA GLU A 18 -21.39 -14.89 -42.92
C GLU A 18 -20.30 -15.82 -42.38
N ILE A 19 -20.09 -16.98 -43.02
CA ILE A 19 -19.02 -17.91 -42.62
C ILE A 19 -17.65 -17.23 -42.76
N THR A 20 -17.45 -16.47 -43.84
CA THR A 20 -16.19 -15.74 -44.07
C THR A 20 -15.99 -14.66 -43.01
N HIS A 21 -17.06 -13.93 -42.68
CA HIS A 21 -17.04 -12.90 -41.66
C HIS A 21 -16.75 -13.46 -40.25
N LEU A 22 -17.47 -14.52 -39.85
CA LEU A 22 -17.27 -15.17 -38.55
C LEU A 22 -15.87 -15.76 -38.42
N ARG A 23 -15.32 -16.35 -39.48
CA ARG A 23 -13.93 -16.82 -39.50
C ARG A 23 -12.95 -15.66 -39.28
N GLY A 24 -13.19 -14.50 -39.89
CA GLY A 24 -12.41 -13.29 -39.65
C GLY A 24 -12.47 -12.86 -38.18
N GLN A 25 -13.65 -12.81 -37.58
CA GLN A 25 -13.82 -12.48 -36.16
C GLN A 25 -13.12 -13.48 -35.22
N VAL A 26 -13.18 -14.78 -35.53
CA VAL A 26 -12.49 -15.81 -34.73
C VAL A 26 -10.98 -15.59 -34.71
N VAL A 27 -10.39 -15.20 -35.85
CA VAL A 27 -8.96 -14.89 -35.93
C VAL A 27 -8.62 -13.67 -35.08
N THR A 28 -9.37 -12.56 -35.21
CA THR A 28 -9.10 -11.34 -34.44
C THR A 28 -9.29 -11.54 -32.94
N HIS A 29 -10.32 -12.28 -32.53
CA HIS A 29 -10.57 -12.59 -31.12
C HIS A 29 -9.46 -13.47 -30.53
N LYS A 30 -8.93 -14.41 -31.33
CA LYS A 30 -7.81 -15.24 -30.91
C LYS A 30 -6.55 -14.40 -30.65
N ASP A 31 -6.25 -13.47 -31.54
CA ASP A 31 -5.07 -12.59 -31.39
C ASP A 31 -5.23 -11.66 -30.18
N HIS A 32 -6.43 -11.10 -29.98
CA HIS A 32 -6.74 -10.29 -28.80
C HIS A 32 -6.61 -11.09 -27.49
N LEU A 33 -7.08 -12.34 -27.46
CA LEU A 33 -6.94 -13.21 -26.30
C LEU A 33 -5.47 -13.51 -26.00
N ALA A 34 -4.65 -13.76 -27.02
CA ALA A 34 -3.21 -13.97 -26.86
C ALA A 34 -2.51 -12.73 -26.28
N SER A 35 -2.83 -11.52 -26.78
CA SER A 35 -2.30 -10.27 -26.22
C SER A 35 -2.69 -10.08 -24.76
N SER A 36 -3.98 -10.23 -24.46
CA SER A 36 -4.52 -10.05 -23.11
C SER A 36 -3.94 -11.05 -22.09
N LEU A 37 -3.68 -12.29 -22.51
CA LEU A 37 -3.00 -13.28 -21.66
C LEU A 37 -1.57 -12.87 -21.32
N LYS A 38 -0.82 -12.36 -22.30
CA LYS A 38 0.55 -11.90 -22.10
C LYS A 38 0.59 -10.70 -21.14
N GLU A 39 -0.28 -9.71 -21.35
CA GLU A 39 -0.40 -8.53 -20.48
C GLU A 39 -0.74 -8.93 -19.04
N LYS A 40 -1.64 -9.91 -18.86
CA LYS A 40 -1.98 -10.43 -17.53
C LYS A 40 -0.78 -11.08 -16.84
N GLU A 41 0.04 -11.84 -17.56
CA GLU A 41 1.25 -12.48 -17.01
C GLU A 41 2.28 -11.44 -16.57
N GLU A 42 2.50 -10.40 -17.40
CA GLU A 42 3.36 -9.28 -17.06
C GLU A 42 2.83 -8.51 -15.83
N ALA A 43 1.54 -8.22 -15.78
CA ALA A 43 0.91 -7.55 -14.64
C ALA A 43 0.99 -8.38 -13.34
N THR A 44 0.87 -9.72 -13.45
CA THR A 44 1.02 -10.62 -12.30
C THR A 44 2.47 -10.58 -11.78
N SER A 45 3.45 -10.60 -12.69
CA SER A 45 4.86 -10.50 -12.33
C SER A 45 5.20 -9.16 -11.66
N GLN A 46 4.67 -8.05 -12.19
CA GLN A 46 4.83 -6.72 -11.58
C GLN A 46 4.22 -6.65 -10.19
N ARG A 47 3.02 -7.20 -10.00
CA ARG A 47 2.35 -7.27 -8.69
C ARG A 47 3.21 -8.04 -7.69
N ASP A 48 3.79 -9.16 -8.09
CA ASP A 48 4.61 -9.99 -7.18
C ASP A 48 5.89 -9.26 -6.76
N ALA A 49 6.53 -8.55 -7.69
CA ALA A 49 7.68 -7.69 -7.38
C ALA A 49 7.31 -6.57 -6.38
N LEU A 50 6.23 -5.83 -6.66
CA LEU A 50 5.74 -4.77 -5.75
C LEU A 50 5.34 -5.31 -4.39
N SER A 51 4.77 -6.51 -4.32
CA SER A 51 4.44 -7.16 -3.06
C SER A 51 5.69 -7.46 -2.23
N GLY A 52 6.80 -7.86 -2.88
CA GLY A 52 8.08 -8.07 -2.21
C GLY A 52 8.71 -6.78 -1.69
N GLU A 53 8.68 -5.71 -2.49
CA GLU A 53 9.15 -4.38 -2.07
C GLU A 53 8.35 -3.83 -0.90
N ASN A 54 7.02 -4.02 -0.91
CA ASN A 54 6.16 -3.57 0.18
C ASN A 54 6.51 -4.27 1.51
N ALA A 55 6.74 -5.59 1.48
CA ALA A 55 7.17 -6.32 2.67
C ALA A 55 8.54 -5.84 3.20
N ALA A 56 9.49 -5.54 2.31
CA ALA A 56 10.80 -5.01 2.70
C ALA A 56 10.70 -3.60 3.30
N LEU A 57 9.80 -2.75 2.79
CA LEU A 57 9.54 -1.42 3.34
C LEU A 57 8.86 -1.50 4.71
N GLU A 58 7.90 -2.42 4.89
CA GLU A 58 7.26 -2.68 6.18
C GLU A 58 8.31 -3.08 7.24
N GLU A 59 9.20 -4.02 6.92
CA GLU A 59 10.31 -4.42 7.81
C GLU A 59 11.22 -3.23 8.16
N MET A 60 11.58 -2.39 7.18
CA MET A 60 12.40 -1.21 7.42
C MET A 60 11.72 -0.20 8.34
N VAL A 61 10.41 0.01 8.18
CA VAL A 61 9.63 0.91 9.03
C VAL A 61 9.58 0.39 10.46
N GLU A 62 9.33 -0.89 10.67
CA GLU A 62 9.34 -1.52 11.99
C GLU A 62 10.72 -1.36 12.66
N GLY A 63 11.80 -1.65 11.93
CA GLY A 63 13.17 -1.48 12.43
C GLY A 63 13.48 -0.03 12.83
N LEU A 64 13.09 0.94 12.00
CA LEU A 64 13.27 2.36 12.29
C LEU A 64 12.46 2.82 13.50
N GLN A 65 11.23 2.35 13.66
CA GLN A 65 10.40 2.69 14.83
C GLN A 65 11.05 2.21 16.13
N VAL A 66 11.56 0.97 16.14
CA VAL A 66 12.29 0.42 17.29
C VAL A 66 13.57 1.21 17.58
N GLU A 67 14.36 1.52 16.55
CA GLU A 67 15.61 2.27 16.70
C GLU A 67 15.36 3.69 17.22
N VAL A 68 14.37 4.39 16.68
CA VAL A 68 13.99 5.73 17.12
C VAL A 68 13.52 5.71 18.56
N GLY A 69 12.63 4.78 18.93
CA GLY A 69 12.19 4.60 20.32
C GLY A 69 13.37 4.40 21.29
N ALA A 70 14.26 3.45 20.97
CA ALA A 70 15.43 3.17 21.79
C ALA A 70 16.37 4.38 21.93
N ARG A 71 16.58 5.16 20.87
CA ARG A 71 17.41 6.38 20.90
C ARG A 71 16.80 7.47 21.78
N TYR A 72 15.49 7.68 21.70
CA TYR A 72 14.81 8.65 22.56
C TYR A 72 14.83 8.23 24.03
N ASP A 73 14.56 6.95 24.32
CA ASP A 73 14.61 6.42 25.69
C ASP A 73 16.03 6.56 26.27
N SER A 74 17.05 6.15 25.53
CA SER A 74 18.44 6.27 25.97
C SER A 74 18.86 7.73 26.14
N GLY A 75 18.49 8.61 25.21
CA GLY A 75 18.82 10.02 25.28
C GLY A 75 18.15 10.73 26.46
N PHE A 76 16.90 10.38 26.74
CA PHE A 76 16.16 10.89 27.89
C PHE A 76 16.81 10.43 29.21
N GLN A 77 17.10 9.13 29.37
CA GLN A 77 17.78 8.61 30.57
C GLN A 77 19.13 9.29 30.79
N PHE A 78 19.91 9.49 29.73
CA PHE A 78 21.18 10.21 29.82
C PHE A 78 21.00 11.66 30.30
N ALA A 79 19.96 12.37 29.83
CA ALA A 79 19.65 13.72 30.28
C ALA A 79 19.25 13.77 31.77
N LEU A 80 18.50 12.78 32.27
CA LEU A 80 18.18 12.69 33.70
C LEU A 80 19.44 12.51 34.55
N GLU A 81 20.37 11.65 34.12
CA GLU A 81 21.65 11.47 34.80
C GLU A 81 22.50 12.74 34.81
N GLN A 82 22.53 13.49 33.69
CA GLN A 82 23.17 14.81 33.64
C GLN A 82 22.53 15.78 34.66
N LEU A 83 21.19 15.78 34.78
CA LEU A 83 20.47 16.68 35.67
C LEU A 83 20.77 16.39 37.16
N LYS A 84 20.85 15.10 37.54
CA LYS A 84 21.26 14.68 38.89
C LYS A 84 22.64 15.21 39.27
N ILE A 85 23.57 15.24 38.33
CA ILE A 85 24.93 15.74 38.55
C ILE A 85 24.94 17.27 38.75
N VAL A 86 24.21 18.00 37.91
CA VAL A 86 24.17 19.48 37.95
C VAL A 86 23.36 20.00 39.15
N PHE A 87 22.36 19.24 39.60
CA PHE A 87 21.49 19.56 40.73
C PHE A 87 21.45 18.40 41.74
N PRO A 88 22.45 18.29 42.64
CA PRO A 88 22.55 17.16 43.57
C PRO A 88 21.45 17.12 44.64
N ASP A 89 20.79 18.25 44.92
CA ASP A 89 19.65 18.35 45.85
C ASP A 89 18.30 18.04 45.18
N LEU A 90 18.33 17.60 43.91
CA LEU A 90 17.12 17.32 43.15
C LEU A 90 16.40 16.08 43.68
N ASP A 91 15.09 16.22 43.88
CA ASP A 91 14.22 15.15 44.37
C ASP A 91 14.02 14.07 43.30
N GLU A 92 14.68 12.92 43.47
CA GLU A 92 14.61 11.79 42.54
C GLU A 92 13.18 11.26 42.35
N SER A 93 12.30 11.37 43.36
CA SER A 93 10.92 10.89 43.20
C SER A 93 10.15 11.75 42.20
N LYS A 94 10.40 13.06 42.15
CA LYS A 94 9.75 13.98 41.19
C LYS A 94 10.28 13.83 39.77
N LEU A 95 11.54 13.43 39.62
CA LEU A 95 12.15 13.08 38.33
C LEU A 95 11.43 11.89 37.69
N GLY A 96 11.07 10.88 38.48
CA GLY A 96 10.31 9.70 38.01
C GLY A 96 8.86 9.99 37.63
N GLU A 97 8.30 11.14 38.05
CA GLU A 97 6.96 11.61 37.68
C GLU A 97 6.96 12.43 36.37
N LEU A 98 8.13 12.76 35.83
CA LEU A 98 8.25 13.45 34.55
C LEU A 98 7.75 12.55 33.44
N ASP A 99 6.74 13.04 32.74
CA ASP A 99 6.14 12.40 31.59
C ASP A 99 6.04 13.43 30.47
N ALA A 100 6.34 13.04 29.24
CA ALA A 100 6.30 13.95 28.09
C ALA A 100 4.88 14.48 27.80
N LEU A 101 3.85 13.79 28.28
CA LEU A 101 2.45 14.18 28.23
C LEU A 101 2.01 14.93 29.50
N ASN A 102 2.92 15.34 30.38
CA ASN A 102 2.62 16.26 31.47
C ASN A 102 3.09 17.68 31.10
N LYS A 103 2.35 18.69 31.57
CA LYS A 103 2.74 20.10 31.51
C LYS A 103 2.96 20.65 32.91
N ILE A 104 3.70 21.75 33.00
CA ILE A 104 3.92 22.47 34.26
C ILE A 104 2.88 23.59 34.37
N VAL A 105 2.02 23.53 35.38
CA VAL A 105 1.07 24.60 35.74
C VAL A 105 1.33 24.97 37.20
N ASP A 106 1.64 26.25 37.44
CA ASP A 106 1.96 26.79 38.78
C ASP A 106 3.04 25.98 39.53
N GLY A 107 4.04 25.47 38.80
CA GLY A 107 5.12 24.67 39.36
C GLY A 107 4.75 23.23 39.72
N LYS A 108 3.57 22.74 39.29
CA LYS A 108 3.14 21.34 39.44
C LYS A 108 3.00 20.65 38.09
N LEU A 109 3.37 19.38 38.05
CA LEU A 109 3.12 18.51 36.91
C LEU A 109 1.64 18.14 36.87
N VAL A 110 1.00 18.37 35.73
CA VAL A 110 -0.39 17.97 35.47
C VAL A 110 -0.48 17.33 34.09
N PRO A 111 -1.39 16.37 33.86
CA PRO A 111 -1.60 15.79 32.54
C PRO A 111 -1.90 16.83 31.48
N PHE A 112 -1.33 16.64 30.29
CA PHE A 112 -1.60 17.44 29.13
C PHE A 112 -3.00 17.11 28.62
N THR A 113 -3.96 18.01 28.89
CA THR A 113 -5.23 18.03 28.17
C THR A 113 -5.03 18.88 26.93
N SER A 114 -5.23 18.28 25.75
CA SER A 114 -5.33 19.06 24.52
C SER A 114 -6.60 19.91 24.66
N ASP A 115 -6.44 21.23 24.76
CA ASP A 115 -7.55 22.17 24.54
C ASP A 115 -7.83 22.21 23.02
N ALA A 116 -8.27 21.08 22.48
CA ALA A 116 -8.76 21.01 21.11
C ALA A 116 -10.18 21.56 21.10
N ALA A 117 -10.30 22.83 20.69
CA ALA A 117 -11.54 23.46 20.26
C ALA A 117 -11.91 23.05 18.82
#